data_AF-A0A7Y7J0W4-F1
#
_entry.id   AF-A0A7Y7J0W4-F1
#
_cell.length_a   1.000
_cell.length_b   1.000
_cell.length_c   1.000
_cell.angle_alpha   90.00
_cell.angle_beta   90.00
_cell.angle_gamma   90.00
#
_symmetry.space_group_name_H-M   'P 1'
#
loop_
_entity.id
_entity.type
_entity.pdbx_description
1 polymer ?
#
loop_
_entity_poly.entity_id
_entity_poly.type
_entity_poly.pdbx_seq_one_letter_code
_entity_poly.pdbx_strand_id
1 'polypeptide(L)' 'MSRLLVDADAIRALADILTETGLTEIEIAEKDNRIRVARAAAPQVHAVPAAPV' A
#
# COMPACT_ATOMS: atom_id res chain seq x y z
N MET A 1 26.04 -5.44 1.24
CA MET A 1 24.60 -5.10 1.23
C MET A 1 23.89 -6.07 2.15
N SER A 2 23.73 -5.68 3.42
CA SER A 2 23.39 -6.58 4.52
C SER A 2 21.89 -6.68 4.74
N ARG A 3 21.34 -7.87 4.47
CA ARG A 3 20.39 -8.59 5.34
C ARG A 3 19.14 -7.85 5.85
N LEU A 4 18.35 -7.30 4.94
CA LEU A 4 16.92 -7.61 4.94
C LEU A 4 16.56 -8.12 3.54
N LEU A 5 15.74 -9.17 3.48
CA LEU A 5 15.27 -9.84 2.26
C LEU A 5 14.36 -8.95 1.37
N VAL A 6 14.42 -7.63 1.57
CA VAL A 6 13.51 -6.66 0.98
C VAL A 6 14.34 -5.49 0.46
N ASP A 7 14.26 -5.27 -0.84
CA ASP A 7 14.96 -4.20 -1.54
C ASP A 7 14.28 -2.86 -1.23
N ALA A 8 14.99 -1.98 -0.51
CA ALA A 8 14.48 -0.67 -0.11
C ALA A 8 14.28 0.27 -1.31
N ASP A 9 15.09 0.13 -2.36
CA ASP A 9 14.96 0.92 -3.58
C ASP A 9 13.73 0.48 -4.37
N ALA A 10 13.48 -0.83 -4.43
CA ALA A 10 12.25 -1.38 -5.02
C ALA A 10 10.99 -0.90 -4.29
N ILE A 11 10.99 -0.89 -2.95
CA ILE A 11 9.86 -0.36 -2.16
C ILE A 11 9.64 1.13 -2.46
N ARG A 12 10.71 1.93 -2.53
CA ARG A 12 10.60 3.36 -2.81
C ARG A 12 10.01 3.61 -4.20
N ALA A 13 10.52 2.90 -5.22
CA ALA A 13 9.98 2.99 -6.57
C ALA A 13 8.49 2.61 -6.61
N LEU A 14 8.09 1.54 -5.92
CA LEU A 14 6.70 1.14 -5.81
C LEU A 14 5.84 2.20 -5.11
N ALA A 15 6.35 2.83 -4.05
CA ALA A 15 5.66 3.89 -3.33
C ALA A 15 5.47 5.16 -4.18
N ASP A 16 6.47 5.51 -4.99
CA ASP A 16 6.40 6.63 -5.93
C ASP A 16 5.34 6.35 -7.01
N ILE A 17 5.35 5.18 -7.63
CA ILE A 17 4.34 4.77 -8.62
C ILE A 17 2.93 4.76 -7.99
N LEU A 18 2.77 4.23 -6.78
CA LEU A 18 1.50 4.24 -6.06
C LEU A 18 1.01 5.68 -5.83
N THR A 19 1.94 6.62 -5.61
CA THR A 19 1.63 8.04 -5.47
C THR A 19 1.25 8.71 -6.78
N GLU A 20 1.98 8.43 -7.87
CA GLU A 20 1.71 9.00 -9.19
C GLU A 20 0.40 8.49 -9.80
N THR A 21 0.11 7.21 -9.64
CA THR A 21 -1.08 6.57 -10.19
C THR A 21 -2.34 6.79 -9.35
N GLY A 22 -2.17 7.24 -8.09
CA GLY A 22 -3.27 7.37 -7.14
C GLY A 22 -3.87 6.04 -6.69
N LEU A 23 -3.16 4.92 -6.92
CA LEU A 23 -3.58 3.61 -6.43
C LEU A 23 -3.46 3.55 -4.90
N THR A 24 -4.22 2.65 -4.30
CA THR A 24 -4.12 2.36 -2.86
C THR A 24 -3.12 1.25 -2.56
N GLU A 25 -2.73 0.47 -3.57
CA GLU A 25 -1.89 -0.71 -3.43
C GLU A 25 -1.23 -1.11 -4.75
N ILE A 26 0.00 -1.63 -4.67
CA ILE A 26 0.71 -2.29 -5.77
C ILE A 26 1.39 -3.57 -5.25
N GLU A 27 1.29 -4.67 -6.00
CA GLU A 27 1.96 -5.94 -5.73
C GLU A 27 2.78 -6.38 -6.94
N ILE A 28 4.03 -6.81 -6.69
CA ILE A 28 4.88 -7.47 -7.67
C ILE A 28 5.21 -8.87 -7.16
N ALA A 29 5.03 -9.88 -8.01
CA ALA A 29 5.39 -11.26 -7.74
C ALA A 29 6.38 -11.76 -8.81
N GLU A 30 7.55 -12.21 -8.37
CA GLU A 30 8.56 -12.86 -9.22
C GLU A 30 8.93 -14.22 -8.62
N LYS A 31 8.54 -15.30 -9.29
CA LYS A 31 8.78 -16.68 -8.84
C LYS A 31 8.29 -16.88 -7.39
N ASP A 32 9.21 -17.00 -6.45
CA ASP A 32 8.97 -17.21 -5.02
C ASP A 32 9.05 -15.91 -4.19
N ASN A 33 9.35 -14.77 -4.82
CA ASN A 33 9.43 -13.47 -4.16
C ASN A 33 8.18 -12.64 -4.43
N ARG A 34 7.63 -12.02 -3.38
CA ARG A 34 6.47 -11.14 -3.48
C ARG A 34 6.68 -9.90 -2.63
N ILE A 35 6.47 -8.74 -3.23
CA ILE A 35 6.50 -7.45 -2.54
C ILE A 35 5.14 -6.77 -2.76
N ARG A 36 4.48 -6.43 -1.65
CA ARG A 36 3.20 -5.73 -1.63
C ARG A 36 3.39 -4.42 -0.87
N VAL A 37 3.08 -3.31 -1.53
CA VAL A 37 3.11 -1.97 -0.93
C VAL A 37 1.68 -1.45 -0.92
N ALA A 38 1.14 -1.23 0.28
CA ALA A 38 -0.20 -0.69 0.47
C ALA A 38 -0.10 0.65 1.21
N ARG A 39 -0.86 1.63 0.72
CA ARG A 39 -1.06 2.89 1.44
C ARG A 39 -2.11 2.66 2.51
N ALA A 40 -1.82 3.06 3.75
CA ALA A 40 -2.84 3.12 4.78
C ALA A 40 -3.92 4.12 4.34
N ALA A 41 -5.11 3.62 3.98
CA ALA A 41 -6.26 4.47 3.79
C ALA A 41 -6.60 5.08 5.15
N ALA A 42 -6.80 6.40 5.20
CA ALA A 42 -7.30 7.04 6.41
C ALA A 42 -8.61 6.34 6.84
N PRO A 43 -8.83 6.11 8.15
CA PRO A 43 -10.07 5.51 8.62
C PRO A 43 -11.24 6.33 8.09
N GLN A 44 -12.00 5.73 7.19
CA GLN A 44 -13.20 6.31 6.64
C GLN A 44 -14.28 6.21 7.70
N VAL A 45 -14.54 7.33 8.38
CA VAL A 45 -15.59 7.43 9.37
C VAL A 45 -16.91 7.39 8.61
N HIS A 46 -17.54 6.22 8.57
CA HIS A 46 -18.90 6.12 8.05
C HIS A 46 -19.84 6.82 9.03
N ALA A 47 -20.46 7.91 8.59
CA ALA A 47 -21.52 8.57 9.34
C ALA A 47 -22.67 7.56 9.49
N VAL A 48 -22.94 7.15 10.73
CA VAL A 48 -24.15 6.38 11.04
C VAL A 48 -25.34 7.34 11.01
N PRO A 49 -26.41 7.04 10.26
CA PRO A 49 -27.60 7.88 10.28
C PRO A 49 -28.20 7.87 11.68
N ALA A 50 -28.53 9.06 12.19
CA ALA A 50 -29.24 9.18 13.46
C ALA A 50 -30.62 8.53 13.34
N ALA A 51 -30.96 7.66 14.30
CA ALA A 51 -32.29 7.05 14.35
C ALA A 51 -33.35 8.15 14.63
N PRO A 52 -34.48 8.15 13.91
CA PRO A 52 -35.57 9.09 14.16
C PRO A 52 -36.20 8.83 15.54
N VAL A 53 -36.64 9.91 16.20
CA VAL A 53 -37.34 9.91 17.49
C VAL A 53 -38.85 9.73 17.35
#